data_AF-A0A352CKV6-F1
#
_entry.id   AF-A0A352CKV6-F1
#
_cell.length_a   1.000
_cell.length_b   1.000
_cell.length_c   1.000
_cell.angle_alpha   90.00
_cell.angle_beta   90.00
_cell.angle_gamma   90.00
#
_symmetry.space_group_name_H-M   'P 1'
#
loop_
_entity.id
_entity.type
_entity.pdbx_description
1 polymer ?
#
loop_
_entity_poly.entity_id
_entity_poly.type
_entity_poly.pdbx_seq_one_letter_code
_entity_poly.pdbx_strand_id
1 'polypeptide(L)'
;MKLFSWLLPLLMVLSGFLGGPSQQLTTADTFCGISNTSFKAEERITYVVYYTVVGLYINAGTAVFNTQLEKINGKPVYHVVGTGTTHPSYDWVYRVRDRYESYIDTAT
;
A
#
# COMPACT_ATOMS: atom_id res chain seq x y z
N MET A 1 -2.10 -59.16 26.83
CA MET A 1 -2.75 -57.88 26.47
C MET A 1 -1.71 -56.80 26.11
N LYS A 2 -0.87 -57.00 25.07
CA LYS A 2 0.11 -55.99 24.60
C LYS A 2 0.17 -55.83 23.07
N LEU A 3 -0.59 -56.64 22.32
CA LEU A 3 -0.57 -56.63 20.84
C LEU A 3 -1.38 -55.47 20.23
N PHE A 4 -2.31 -54.89 20.99
CA PHE A 4 -3.20 -53.83 20.49
C PHE A 4 -2.60 -52.41 20.55
N SER A 5 -1.53 -52.21 21.34
CA SER A 5 -0.94 -50.88 21.57
C SER A 5 -0.11 -50.34 20.40
N TRP A 6 0.27 -51.20 19.45
CA TRP A 6 1.10 -50.83 18.29
C TRP A 6 0.27 -50.58 17.02
N LEU A 7 -1.04 -50.79 17.06
CA LEU A 7 -1.94 -50.55 15.92
C LEU A 7 -2.40 -49.09 15.80
N LEU A 8 -2.45 -48.34 16.92
CA LEU A 8 -2.83 -46.92 16.93
C LEU A 8 -1.91 -45.99 16.12
N PRO A 9 -0.57 -46.07 16.21
CA PRO A 9 0.29 -45.20 15.41
C PRO A 9 0.25 -45.55 13.92
N LEU A 10 -0.01 -46.82 13.55
CA LEU A 10 -0.15 -47.25 12.16
C LEU A 10 -1.44 -46.68 11.52
N LEU A 11 -2.53 -46.60 12.29
CA LEU A 11 -3.82 -46.05 11.84
C LEU A 11 -3.77 -44.53 11.63
N MET A 12 -2.99 -43.81 12.45
CA MET A 12 -2.79 -42.35 12.30
C MET A 12 -1.90 -41.99 11.11
N VAL A 13 -0.93 -42.84 10.73
CA VAL A 13 -0.11 -42.61 9.52
C VAL A 13 -0.90 -42.88 8.24
N LEU A 14 -1.84 -43.84 8.25
CA LEU A 14 -2.68 -44.15 7.09
C LEU A 14 -3.74 -43.09 6.79
N SER A 15 -4.17 -42.30 7.78
CA SER A 15 -5.15 -41.23 7.63
C SER A 15 -4.55 -39.90 7.11
N GLY A 16 -3.22 -39.77 7.08
CA GLY A 16 -2.52 -38.60 6.54
C GLY A 16 -2.40 -38.55 5.00
N PHE A 17 -2.78 -39.62 4.29
CA PHE A 17 -2.63 -39.73 2.83
C PHE A 17 -3.95 -39.71 2.04
N LEU A 18 -5.11 -39.56 2.71
CA LEU A 18 -6.38 -39.28 2.03
C LEU A 18 -6.53 -37.76 1.93
N GLY A 19 -6.18 -37.22 0.76
CA GLY A 19 -6.24 -35.80 0.45
C GLY A 19 -7.53 -35.15 0.94
N GLY A 20 -7.39 -34.19 1.85
CA GLY A 20 -8.47 -33.29 2.23
C GLY A 20 -9.00 -32.56 1.00
N PRO A 21 -10.26 -32.10 1.01
CA PRO A 21 -10.85 -31.39 -0.11
C PRO A 21 -9.93 -30.22 -0.49
N SER A 22 -9.45 -30.24 -1.73
CA SER A 22 -8.75 -29.10 -2.31
C SER A 22 -9.73 -27.93 -2.28
N GLN A 23 -9.48 -26.97 -1.41
CA GLN A 23 -10.13 -25.67 -1.49
C GLN A 23 -9.69 -25.07 -2.82
N GLN A 24 -10.52 -25.24 -3.85
CA GLN A 24 -10.38 -24.52 -5.11
C GLN A 24 -10.54 -23.04 -4.77
N LEU A 25 -9.41 -22.36 -4.65
CA LEU A 25 -9.35 -20.91 -4.58
C LEU A 25 -9.92 -20.43 -5.92
N THR A 26 -11.16 -19.98 -5.93
CA THR A 26 -11.71 -19.24 -7.07
C THR A 26 -11.04 -17.87 -7.10
N THR A 27 -9.79 -17.84 -7.56
CA THR A 27 -9.04 -16.62 -7.87
C THR A 27 -9.43 -16.13 -9.26
N ALA A 28 -10.67 -15.68 -9.39
CA ALA A 28 -11.11 -14.92 -10.55
C ALA A 28 -12.21 -13.95 -10.12
N ASP A 29 -11.97 -12.67 -10.41
CA ASP A 29 -12.95 -11.58 -10.58
C ASP A 29 -13.28 -10.62 -9.43
N THR A 30 -12.89 -10.87 -8.17
CA THR A 30 -13.20 -9.91 -7.06
C THR A 30 -12.03 -9.05 -6.60
N PHE A 31 -10.94 -8.93 -7.37
CA PHE A 31 -9.80 -8.07 -6.98
C PHE A 31 -9.97 -6.61 -7.43
N CYS A 32 -10.63 -6.36 -8.57
CA CYS A 32 -10.80 -5.01 -9.14
C CYS A 32 -12.09 -4.28 -8.72
N GLY A 33 -12.81 -4.79 -7.71
CA GLY A 33 -14.08 -4.21 -7.23
C GLY A 33 -13.93 -3.22 -6.08
N ILE A 34 -12.71 -2.85 -5.71
CA ILE A 34 -12.45 -2.02 -4.53
C ILE A 34 -12.78 -0.57 -4.86
N SER A 35 -13.81 -0.02 -4.21
CA SER A 35 -14.12 1.40 -4.30
C SER A 35 -13.06 2.22 -3.55
N ASN A 36 -12.47 3.20 -4.22
CA ASN A 36 -11.49 4.09 -3.58
C ASN A 36 -12.19 4.98 -2.54
N THR A 37 -11.72 4.89 -1.29
CA THR A 37 -12.15 5.76 -0.17
C THR A 37 -10.98 6.52 0.47
N SER A 38 -9.77 6.34 -0.06
CA SER A 38 -8.53 6.87 0.52
C SER A 38 -8.35 8.36 0.31
N PHE A 39 -8.88 8.90 -0.79
CA PHE A 39 -8.82 10.31 -1.16
C PHE A 39 -10.00 10.70 -2.05
N LYS A 40 -10.19 12.00 -2.25
CA LYS A 40 -11.18 12.57 -3.17
C LYS A 40 -10.52 13.35 -4.30
N ALA A 41 -11.24 13.52 -5.40
CA ALA A 41 -10.86 14.51 -6.41
C ALA A 41 -10.90 15.92 -5.80
N GLU A 42 -10.00 16.80 -6.27
CA GLU A 42 -9.82 18.16 -5.78
C GLU A 42 -9.41 18.25 -4.30
N GLU A 43 -8.83 17.18 -3.75
CA GLU A 43 -8.29 17.17 -2.39
C GLU A 43 -6.87 17.72 -2.35
N ARG A 44 -6.56 18.44 -1.26
CA ARG A 44 -5.21 18.95 -0.96
C ARG A 44 -4.82 18.58 0.47
N ILE A 45 -3.69 17.89 0.61
CA ILE A 45 -3.10 17.53 1.90
C ILE A 45 -1.70 18.14 2.01
N THR A 46 -1.38 18.73 3.17
CA THR A 46 -0.05 19.29 3.45
C THR A 46 0.51 18.64 4.70
N TYR A 47 1.70 18.06 4.56
CA TYR A 47 2.48 17.47 5.64
C TYR A 47 3.66 18.37 5.99
N VAL A 48 3.97 18.42 7.28
CA VAL A 48 5.22 18.98 7.79
C VAL A 48 6.15 17.82 8.15
N VAL A 49 7.33 17.81 7.54
CA VAL A 49 8.30 16.72 7.72
C VAL A 49 9.27 17.11 8.83
N TYR A 50 9.45 16.22 9.80
CA TYR A 50 10.38 16.39 10.90
C TYR A 50 11.47 15.33 10.87
N TYR A 51 12.70 15.73 11.16
CA TYR A 51 13.77 14.81 11.53
C TYR A 51 13.94 14.80 13.05
N THR A 52 14.10 13.60 13.61
CA THR A 52 14.38 13.43 15.04
C THR A 52 15.87 13.17 15.24
N VAL A 53 16.54 14.07 15.98
CA VAL A 53 17.98 13.97 16.27
C VAL A 53 18.20 14.28 17.75
N VAL A 54 18.75 13.32 18.50
CA VAL A 54 19.05 13.44 19.95
C VAL A 54 17.87 14.01 20.76
N GLY A 55 16.65 13.51 20.50
CA GLY A 55 15.45 13.93 21.22
C GLY A 55 14.86 15.30 20.80
N LEU A 56 15.44 15.97 19.80
CA LEU A 56 14.88 17.19 19.20
C LEU A 56 14.17 16.88 17.89
N TYR A 57 13.05 17.55 17.63
CA TYR A 57 12.29 17.49 16.38
C TYR A 57 12.59 18.73 15.55
N ILE A 58 13.32 18.55 14.45
CA ILE A 58 13.69 19.63 13.55
C ILE A 58 12.72 19.62 12.37
N ASN A 59 11.94 20.69 12.22
CA ASN A 59 11.12 20.89 11.02
C ASN A 59 12.05 21.01 9.82
N ALA A 60 11.98 20.05 8.90
CA ALA A 60 12.83 19.95 7.73
C ALA A 60 12.22 20.65 6.50
N GLY A 61 10.89 20.69 6.43
CA GLY A 61 10.19 21.15 5.24
C GLY A 61 8.74 20.68 5.17
N THR A 62 8.17 20.82 3.97
CA THR A 62 6.77 20.48 3.70
C THR A 62 6.65 19.57 2.49
N ALA A 63 5.66 18.67 2.54
CA ALA A 63 5.21 17.88 1.41
C ALA A 63 3.73 18.17 1.15
N VAL A 64 3.40 18.55 -0.07
CA VAL A 64 2.02 18.90 -0.47
C VAL A 64 1.58 17.91 -1.54
N PHE A 65 0.40 17.32 -1.35
CA PHE A 65 -0.25 16.47 -2.33
C PHE A 65 -1.55 17.14 -2.76
N ASN A 66 -1.74 17.23 -4.08
CA ASN A 66 -2.98 17.70 -4.68
C ASN A 66 -3.49 16.62 -5.64
N THR A 67 -4.79 16.37 -5.62
CA THR A 67 -5.45 15.46 -6.57
C THR A 67 -6.43 16.25 -7.42
N GLN A 68 -6.40 16.06 -8.73
CA GLN A 68 -7.36 16.65 -9.66
C GLN A 68 -7.92 15.62 -10.62
N LEU A 69 -9.09 15.88 -11.20
CA LEU A 69 -9.64 15.05 -12.26
C LEU A 69 -9.24 15.59 -13.65
N GLU A 70 -8.52 14.76 -14.41
CA GLU A 70 -8.08 15.10 -15.77
C GLU A 70 -8.57 14.06 -16.79
N LYS A 71 -8.35 14.35 -18.08
CA LYS A 71 -8.60 13.40 -19.16
C LYS A 71 -7.33 13.14 -19.96
N ILE A 72 -6.93 11.87 -20.02
CA ILE A 72 -5.83 11.40 -20.87
C ILE A 72 -6.40 10.39 -21.87
N ASN A 73 -6.15 10.62 -23.16
CA ASN A 73 -6.64 9.77 -24.25
C ASN A 73 -8.16 9.52 -24.19
N GLY A 74 -8.93 10.53 -23.79
CA GLY A 74 -10.39 10.45 -23.64
C GLY A 74 -10.88 9.72 -22.38
N LYS A 75 -9.99 9.17 -21.55
CA LYS A 75 -10.33 8.51 -20.29
C LYS A 75 -10.15 9.46 -19.09
N PRO A 76 -11.09 9.46 -18.13
CA PRO A 76 -10.90 10.19 -16.87
C PRO A 76 -9.79 9.53 -16.04
N VAL A 77 -8.91 10.36 -15.47
CA VAL A 77 -7.84 9.93 -14.56
C VAL A 77 -7.76 10.87 -13.36
N TYR A 78 -7.37 10.35 -12.21
CA TYR A 78 -6.87 11.17 -11.10
C TYR A 78 -5.44 11.59 -11.42
N HIS A 79 -5.20 12.88 -11.55
CA HIS A 79 -3.85 13.44 -11.60
C HIS A 79 -3.44 13.84 -10.18
N VAL A 80 -2.47 13.14 -9.62
CA VAL A 80 -1.91 13.42 -8.30
C VAL A 80 -0.56 14.09 -8.47
N VAL A 81 -0.41 15.29 -7.91
CA VAL A 81 0.85 16.04 -7.88
C VAL A 81 1.34 16.12 -6.43
N GLY A 82 2.50 15.51 -6.18
CA GLY A 82 3.22 15.60 -4.92
C GLY A 82 4.43 16.53 -5.04
N THR A 83 4.53 17.56 -4.19
CA THR A 83 5.68 18.46 -4.15
C THR A 83 6.35 18.44 -2.79
N GLY A 84 7.67 18.25 -2.77
CA GLY A 84 8.49 18.28 -1.56
C GLY A 84 9.41 19.50 -1.53
N THR A 85 9.43 20.23 -0.42
CA THR A 85 10.30 21.40 -0.24
C THR A 85 10.94 21.44 1.14
N THR A 86 12.27 21.54 1.19
CA THR A 86 13.01 21.90 2.43
C THR A 86 12.86 23.38 2.76
N HIS A 87 13.01 23.79 4.03
CA HIS A 87 13.10 25.22 4.32
C HIS A 87 14.33 25.86 3.67
N PRO A 88 14.23 27.08 3.09
CA PRO A 88 15.36 27.75 2.44
C PRO A 88 16.59 27.93 3.35
N SER A 89 16.38 28.03 4.67
CA SER A 89 17.45 28.10 5.67
C SER A 89 18.35 26.85 5.71
N TYR A 90 17.92 25.72 5.15
CA TYR A 90 18.69 24.47 5.08
C TYR A 90 19.26 24.18 3.69
N ASP A 91 19.01 25.04 2.70
CA ASP A 91 19.43 24.80 1.32
C ASP A 91 20.97 24.72 1.18
N TRP A 92 21.73 25.24 2.16
CA TRP A 92 23.20 25.18 2.19
C TRP A 92 23.76 23.76 2.43
N VAL A 93 22.98 22.87 3.05
CA VAL A 93 23.38 21.47 3.29
C VAL A 93 22.68 20.53 2.31
N TYR A 94 21.38 20.72 2.08
CA TYR A 94 20.63 19.95 1.09
C TYR A 94 19.31 20.65 0.73
N ARG A 95 19.13 20.94 -0.55
CA ARG A 95 17.95 21.60 -1.10
C ARG A 95 17.06 20.60 -1.82
N VAL A 96 15.79 20.48 -1.40
CA VAL A 96 14.76 19.66 -2.07
C VAL A 96 13.72 20.56 -2.70
N ARG A 97 13.46 20.42 -4.00
CA ARG A 97 12.38 21.14 -4.73
C ARG A 97 11.73 20.20 -5.73
N ASP A 98 11.41 19.00 -5.27
CA ASP A 98 11.01 17.91 -6.14
C ASP A 98 9.51 17.92 -6.38
N ARG A 99 9.11 17.50 -7.57
CA ARG A 99 7.72 17.35 -7.99
C ARG A 99 7.56 15.96 -8.60
N TYR A 100 6.63 15.20 -8.06
CA TYR A 100 6.24 13.87 -8.52
C TYR A 100 4.81 13.94 -9.03
N GLU A 101 4.54 13.27 -10.15
CA GLU A 101 3.23 13.24 -10.77
C GLU A 101 2.81 11.79 -11.02
N SER A 102 1.53 11.52 -10.84
CA SER A 102 0.94 10.22 -11.15
C SER A 102 -0.44 10.41 -11.75
N TYR A 103 -0.72 9.63 -12.78
CA TYR A 103 -2.01 9.59 -13.45
C TYR A 103 -2.61 8.21 -13.22
N ILE A 104 -3.75 8.17 -12.53
CA ILE A 104 -4.37 6.94 -12.05
C ILE A 104 -5.74 6.81 -12.73
N ASP A 105 -6.01 5.69 -13.40
CA ASP A 105 -7.33 5.44 -14.00
C ASP A 105 -8.42 5.47 -12.91
N THR A 106 -9.55 6.12 -13.18
CA THR A 106 -10.63 6.19 -12.18
C THR A 106 -11.47 4.92 -12.08
N ALA A 107 -11.35 4.01 -13.06
CA ALA A 107 -12.24 2.86 -13.23
C ALA A 107 -11.64 1.53 -12.73
N THR A 108 -10.34 1.43 -12.49
CA THR A 108 -9.64 0.19 -12.08
C THR A 108 -8.44 0.52 -11.22
#